data_AF-A0A162G0M4-F1
#
_entry.id   AF-A0A162G0M4-F1
#
_cell.length_a   1.000
_cell.length_b   1.000
_cell.length_c   1.000
_cell.angle_alpha   90.00
_cell.angle_beta   90.00
_cell.angle_gamma   90.00
#
_symmetry.space_group_name_H-M   'P 1'
#
loop_
_entity.id
_entity.type
_entity.pdbx_description
1 polymer ?
#
loop_
_entity_poly.entity_id
_entity_poly.type
_entity_poly.pdbx_seq_one_letter_code
_entity_poly.pdbx_strand_id
1 'polypeptide(L)'
;MKSFLFLTTFFFLSFSAARSTEFGNGGKGIVCPAAKTVQFYDTYESVQRYMLIPYLKDMNLSVCHIPEVEGWEILVPCLSKSIDLALESLQRVKPFDPVFVTELERLLHRFVTEAQFIDGELFPTTDAGIGFIPQGCELKQLAVQHVSQFKNDSSYFISKPLWIQLSLADRVALLIHEVVYKRALQITPNISSSENVRYYSSYILSTSALTRQKYAQIKKILLEK
;
A
#
# COMPACT_ATOMS: atom_id res chain seq x y z
N MET A 1 -16.27 -50.89 -52.39
CA MET A 1 -15.59 -50.81 -51.08
C MET A 1 -14.61 -49.64 -51.11
N LYS A 2 -14.85 -48.59 -50.31
CA LYS A 2 -13.86 -47.60 -49.84
C LYS A 2 -14.60 -46.61 -48.93
N SER A 3 -14.71 -46.93 -47.65
CA SER A 3 -15.14 -45.98 -46.61
C SER A 3 -13.89 -45.23 -46.14
N PHE A 4 -13.89 -43.91 -46.30
CA PHE A 4 -12.90 -43.01 -45.70
C PHE A 4 -13.41 -42.60 -44.32
N LEU A 5 -12.75 -43.09 -43.27
CA LEU A 5 -13.02 -42.71 -41.89
C LEU A 5 -12.18 -41.45 -41.58
N PHE A 6 -12.82 -40.28 -41.50
CA PHE A 6 -12.16 -39.05 -41.05
C PHE A 6 -12.13 -39.02 -39.52
N LEU A 7 -10.94 -39.23 -38.95
CA LEU A 7 -10.69 -39.11 -37.51
C LEU A 7 -10.30 -37.65 -37.22
N THR A 8 -11.26 -36.82 -36.82
CA THR A 8 -11.00 -35.45 -36.36
C THR A 8 -10.52 -35.48 -34.91
N THR A 9 -9.20 -35.38 -34.73
CA THR A 9 -8.56 -35.21 -33.43
C THR A 9 -8.77 -33.77 -32.93
N PHE A 10 -9.64 -33.58 -31.94
CA PHE A 10 -9.78 -32.31 -31.23
C PHE A 10 -8.57 -32.10 -30.30
N PHE A 11 -7.64 -31.25 -30.70
CA PHE A 11 -6.59 -30.74 -29.82
C PHE A 11 -7.21 -29.74 -28.83
N PHE A 12 -7.46 -30.18 -27.61
CA PHE A 12 -7.73 -29.25 -26.49
C PHE A 12 -6.42 -28.55 -26.15
N LEU A 13 -6.25 -27.31 -26.66
CA LEU A 13 -5.24 -26.39 -26.19
C LEU A 13 -5.58 -26.00 -24.75
N SER A 14 -4.95 -26.67 -23.79
CA SER A 14 -4.93 -26.24 -22.39
C SER A 14 -4.23 -24.90 -22.31
N PHE A 15 -4.99 -23.80 -22.30
CA PHE A 15 -4.47 -22.49 -21.93
C PHE A 15 -4.11 -22.53 -20.44
N SER A 16 -2.82 -22.73 -20.15
CA SER A 16 -2.28 -22.46 -18.83
C SER A 16 -2.36 -20.96 -18.57
N ALA A 17 -3.37 -20.54 -17.82
CA ALA A 17 -3.42 -19.18 -17.30
C ALA A 17 -2.27 -19.04 -16.29
N ALA A 18 -1.17 -18.42 -16.70
CA ALA A 18 -0.12 -18.01 -15.79
C ALA A 18 -0.72 -17.00 -14.81
N ARG A 19 -0.95 -17.42 -13.57
CA ARG A 19 -1.42 -16.54 -12.51
C ARG A 19 -0.23 -15.65 -12.13
N SER A 20 -0.34 -14.35 -12.40
CA SER A 20 0.65 -13.38 -11.92
C SER A 20 0.85 -13.58 -10.42
N THR A 21 2.10 -13.65 -10.01
CA THR A 21 2.51 -13.82 -8.61
C THR A 21 2.63 -12.48 -7.88
N GLU A 22 2.47 -11.40 -8.63
CA GLU A 22 2.36 -10.05 -8.10
C GLU A 22 0.90 -9.78 -7.76
N PHE A 23 0.62 -9.50 -6.48
CA PHE A 23 -0.53 -8.67 -6.16
C PHE A 23 -0.13 -7.27 -6.60
N GLY A 24 -0.20 -6.97 -7.91
CA GLY A 24 0.23 -5.68 -8.42
C GLY A 24 -0.60 -4.61 -7.76
N ASN A 25 -0.11 -4.02 -6.67
CA ASN A 25 -0.79 -3.05 -5.82
C ASN A 25 0.15 -2.68 -4.67
N GLY A 26 0.91 -1.61 -4.85
CA GLY A 26 1.69 -1.07 -3.76
C GLY A 26 1.72 0.44 -3.83
N GLY A 27 2.08 1.06 -2.72
CA GLY A 27 2.10 2.50 -2.61
C GLY A 27 2.91 3.19 -3.72
N LYS A 28 2.42 4.32 -4.21
CA LYS A 28 3.14 5.21 -5.15
C LYS A 28 3.57 6.49 -4.46
N GLY A 29 4.74 7.01 -4.84
CA GLY A 29 5.22 8.33 -4.49
C GLY A 29 5.04 9.29 -5.66
N ILE A 30 4.67 10.53 -5.37
CA ILE A 30 4.81 11.67 -6.29
C ILE A 30 6.22 12.22 -6.12
N VAL A 31 7.01 12.17 -7.18
CA VAL A 31 8.36 12.74 -7.22
C VAL A 31 8.32 14.01 -8.05
N CYS A 32 8.73 15.14 -7.47
CA CYS A 32 8.74 16.43 -8.14
C CYS A 32 10.18 16.97 -8.23
N PRO A 33 10.90 16.74 -9.35
CA PRO A 33 12.32 17.08 -9.47
C PRO A 33 12.62 18.57 -9.24
N ALA A 34 11.77 19.46 -9.76
CA ALA A 34 11.95 20.91 -9.60
C ALA A 34 11.84 21.37 -8.14
N ALA A 35 10.95 20.75 -7.36
CA ALA A 35 10.75 21.05 -5.94
C ALA A 35 11.67 20.24 -5.02
N LYS A 36 12.35 19.20 -5.56
CA LYS A 36 13.14 18.22 -4.80
C LYS A 36 12.33 17.57 -3.67
N THR A 37 11.09 17.21 -3.97
CA THR A 37 10.18 16.58 -3.00
C THR A 37 9.76 15.19 -3.43
N VAL A 38 9.53 14.34 -2.44
CA VAL A 38 8.83 13.07 -2.57
C VAL A 38 7.67 13.10 -1.59
N GLN A 39 6.46 12.87 -2.08
CA GLN A 39 5.24 12.79 -1.27
C GLN A 39 4.55 11.46 -1.53
N PHE A 40 3.92 10.86 -0.51
CA PHE A 40 3.12 9.67 -0.75
C PHE A 40 1.80 10.02 -1.47
N TYR A 41 1.46 9.26 -2.50
CA TYR A 41 0.34 9.58 -3.39
C TYR A 41 -1.01 9.59 -2.64
N ASP A 42 -1.23 8.67 -1.70
CA ASP A 42 -2.46 8.64 -0.91
C ASP A 42 -2.63 9.91 -0.07
N THR A 43 -1.54 10.42 0.53
CA THR A 43 -1.59 11.65 1.32
C THR A 43 -2.00 12.84 0.44
N TYR A 44 -1.46 12.89 -0.78
CA TYR A 44 -1.84 13.89 -1.76
C TYR A 44 -3.32 13.77 -2.16
N GLU A 45 -3.79 12.57 -2.53
CA GLU A 45 -5.19 12.35 -2.89
C GLU A 45 -6.16 12.61 -1.73
N SER A 46 -5.76 12.30 -0.49
CA SER A 46 -6.55 12.60 0.71
C SER A 46 -7.00 14.06 0.73
N VAL A 47 -6.05 14.97 0.47
CA VAL A 47 -6.33 16.42 0.42
C VAL A 47 -7.06 16.78 -0.87
N GLN A 48 -6.51 16.40 -2.01
CA GLN A 48 -6.94 16.97 -3.29
C GLN A 48 -8.24 16.35 -3.83
N ARG A 49 -8.45 15.05 -3.59
CA ARG A 49 -9.61 14.29 -4.09
C ARG A 49 -10.71 14.17 -3.04
N TYR A 50 -10.34 13.95 -1.78
CA TYR A 50 -11.32 13.65 -0.72
C TYR A 50 -11.58 14.83 0.24
N MET A 51 -10.82 15.93 0.13
CA MET A 51 -10.89 17.07 1.03
C MET A 51 -10.72 16.67 2.50
N LEU A 52 -9.88 15.65 2.75
CA LEU A 52 -9.55 15.15 4.06
C LEU A 52 -8.17 15.68 4.45
N ILE A 53 -8.07 16.34 5.60
CA ILE A 53 -6.81 16.88 6.10
C ILE A 53 -6.11 15.77 6.90
N PRO A 54 -4.93 15.28 6.48
CA PRO A 54 -4.16 14.31 7.26
C PRO A 54 -3.83 14.86 8.64
N TYR A 55 -3.99 14.03 9.65
CA TYR A 55 -3.68 14.33 11.04
C TYR A 55 -2.90 13.19 11.64
N LEU A 56 -1.62 13.45 11.88
CA LEU A 56 -0.85 12.71 12.84
C LEU A 56 -0.62 13.59 14.05
N LYS A 57 -0.98 13.04 15.21
CA LYS A 57 -0.58 13.59 16.48
C LYS A 57 0.97 13.61 16.50
N ASP A 58 1.55 14.75 16.85
CA ASP A 58 3.00 14.96 16.95
C ASP A 58 3.79 15.08 15.63
N MET A 59 3.25 15.78 14.62
CA MET A 59 3.99 16.18 13.40
C MET A 59 5.23 17.08 13.65
N ASN A 60 5.47 17.54 14.88
CA ASN A 60 6.67 18.30 15.25
C ASN A 60 7.93 17.45 15.46
N LEU A 61 7.84 16.14 15.28
CA LEU A 61 9.02 15.28 15.39
C LEU A 61 9.82 15.37 14.10
N SER A 62 10.98 16.02 14.23
CA SER A 62 12.12 16.06 13.31
C SER A 62 12.06 14.97 12.25
N VAL A 63 12.18 15.39 10.98
CA VAL A 63 12.64 14.56 9.86
C VAL A 63 13.56 13.51 10.44
N CYS A 64 13.22 12.24 10.25
CA CYS A 64 14.06 11.16 10.73
C CYS A 64 15.44 11.39 10.10
N HIS A 65 16.35 11.99 10.86
CA HIS A 65 17.59 12.50 10.34
C HIS A 65 18.43 11.26 10.16
N ILE A 66 18.61 10.87 8.90
CA ILE A 66 19.49 9.79 8.54
C ILE A 66 20.87 10.44 8.53
N PRO A 67 21.70 10.26 9.58
CA PRO A 67 23.09 10.72 9.50
C PRO A 67 23.73 10.03 8.28
N GLU A 68 24.75 10.65 7.68
CA GLU A 68 25.52 10.14 6.52
C GLU A 68 26.35 8.88 6.86
N VAL A 69 25.78 7.94 7.61
CA VAL A 69 26.40 6.66 7.93
C VAL A 69 25.74 5.64 7.01
N GLU A 70 26.54 4.83 6.32
CA GLU A 70 26.01 3.75 5.49
C GLU A 70 25.60 2.58 6.37
N GLY A 71 24.36 2.09 6.24
CA GLY A 71 23.95 0.84 6.90
C GLY A 71 22.45 0.71 7.20
N TRP A 72 22.03 -0.52 7.46
CA TRP A 72 20.66 -0.90 7.83
C TRP A 72 20.22 -0.38 9.21
N GLU A 73 21.19 -0.06 10.08
CA GLU A 73 20.96 0.38 11.46
C GLU A 73 20.16 1.70 11.57
N ILE A 74 20.09 2.47 10.47
CA ILE A 74 19.46 3.79 10.44
C ILE A 74 18.00 3.75 9.98
N LEU A 75 17.60 2.71 9.24
CA LEU A 75 16.21 2.56 8.80
C LEU A 75 15.30 2.10 9.96
N VAL A 76 15.87 1.39 10.94
CA VAL A 76 15.12 0.74 12.03
C VAL A 76 14.41 1.77 12.93
N PRO A 77 15.05 2.85 13.42
CA PRO A 77 14.35 3.83 14.26
C PRO A 77 13.19 4.53 13.54
N CYS A 78 13.39 4.89 12.26
CA CYS A 78 12.37 5.56 11.46
C CYS A 78 11.18 4.66 11.18
N LEU A 79 11.44 3.39 10.88
CA LEU A 79 10.40 2.39 10.67
C LEU A 79 9.63 2.13 11.97
N SER A 80 10.33 1.92 13.09
CA SER A 80 9.71 1.71 14.41
C SER A 80 8.78 2.86 14.77
N LYS A 81 9.25 4.11 14.66
CA LYS A 81 8.41 5.27 14.97
C LYS A 81 7.19 5.39 14.06
N SER A 82 7.35 5.07 12.77
CA SER A 82 6.24 5.06 11.81
C SER A 82 5.21 3.99 12.16
N ILE A 83 5.64 2.83 12.66
CA ILE A 83 4.75 1.76 13.13
C ILE A 83 3.98 2.19 14.37
N ASP A 84 4.63 2.80 15.35
CA ASP A 84 3.96 3.26 16.57
C ASP A 84 2.83 4.26 16.24
N LEU A 85 3.09 5.20 15.32
CA LEU A 85 2.09 6.16 14.86
C LEU A 85 0.98 5.51 14.01
N ALA A 86 1.31 4.49 13.22
CA ALA A 86 0.31 3.69 12.51
C ALA A 86 -0.61 2.96 13.50
N LEU A 87 -0.06 2.33 14.55
CA LEU A 87 -0.81 1.66 15.60
C LEU A 87 -1.73 2.63 16.38
N GLU A 88 -1.25 3.85 16.68
CA GLU A 88 -2.07 4.90 17.28
C GLU A 88 -3.22 5.31 16.35
N SER A 89 -2.93 5.51 15.05
CA SER A 89 -3.94 5.87 14.06
C SER A 89 -5.06 4.83 13.96
N LEU A 90 -4.74 3.53 14.08
CA LEU A 90 -5.73 2.45 14.08
C LEU A 90 -6.66 2.47 15.29
N GLN A 91 -6.28 3.08 16.41
CA GLN A 91 -7.15 3.16 17.60
C GLN A 91 -8.45 3.92 17.32
N ARG A 92 -8.46 4.79 16.30
CA ARG A 92 -9.68 5.50 15.86
C ARG A 92 -10.75 4.57 15.31
N VAL A 93 -10.34 3.44 14.73
CA VAL A 93 -11.24 2.45 14.12
C VAL A 93 -11.70 1.39 15.13
N LYS A 94 -10.91 1.15 16.17
CA LYS A 94 -11.09 0.07 17.13
C LYS A 94 -12.47 0.04 17.83
N PRO A 95 -13.09 1.18 18.19
CA PRO A 95 -14.44 1.18 18.76
C PRO A 95 -15.54 0.69 17.81
N PHE A 96 -15.27 0.66 16.50
CA PHE A 96 -16.23 0.27 15.47
C PHE A 96 -16.00 -1.15 14.96
N ASP A 97 -14.75 -1.57 14.82
CA ASP A 97 -14.36 -2.90 14.34
C ASP A 97 -13.05 -3.37 14.99
N PRO A 98 -13.11 -3.88 16.24
CA PRO A 98 -11.91 -4.28 16.98
C PRO A 98 -11.22 -5.48 16.33
N VAL A 99 -11.98 -6.40 15.74
CA VAL A 99 -11.42 -7.60 15.09
C VAL A 99 -10.60 -7.22 13.87
N PHE A 100 -11.10 -6.32 13.03
CA PHE A 100 -10.33 -5.84 11.89
C PHE A 100 -9.07 -5.09 12.32
N VAL A 101 -9.16 -4.24 13.35
CA VAL A 101 -7.98 -3.52 13.87
C VAL A 101 -6.93 -4.48 14.42
N THR A 102 -7.31 -5.51 15.17
CA THR A 102 -6.35 -6.51 15.67
C THR A 102 -5.60 -7.22 14.54
N GLU A 103 -6.27 -7.51 13.42
CA GLU A 103 -5.59 -8.07 12.25
C GLU A 103 -4.63 -7.07 11.59
N LEU A 104 -4.99 -5.78 11.53
CA LEU A 104 -4.09 -4.75 11.01
C LEU A 104 -2.88 -4.52 11.92
N GLU A 105 -3.07 -4.48 13.25
CA GLU A 105 -2.00 -4.40 14.25
C GLU A 105 -1.02 -5.58 14.08
N ARG A 106 -1.54 -6.81 13.91
CA ARG A 106 -0.72 -8.00 13.64
C ARG A 106 0.07 -7.89 12.33
N LEU A 107 -0.54 -7.36 11.26
CA LEU A 107 0.14 -7.15 9.98
C LEU A 107 1.23 -6.07 10.08
N LEU A 108 1.00 -4.99 10.83
CA LEU A 108 2.01 -3.94 11.07
C LEU A 108 3.23 -4.49 11.82
N HIS A 109 3.03 -5.30 12.86
CA HIS A 109 4.16 -5.92 13.58
C HIS A 109 4.98 -6.85 12.68
N ARG A 110 4.32 -7.59 11.79
CA ARG A 110 4.99 -8.47 10.81
C ARG A 110 5.70 -7.69 9.70
N PHE A 111 5.25 -6.47 9.39
CA PHE A 111 5.82 -5.65 8.33
C PHE A 111 7.34 -5.47 8.49
N VAL A 112 7.84 -5.24 9.71
CA VAL A 112 9.28 -5.06 9.98
C VAL A 112 10.11 -6.24 9.48
N THR A 113 9.63 -7.46 9.72
CA THR A 113 10.35 -8.68 9.34
C THR A 113 10.07 -9.12 7.90
N GLU A 114 8.97 -8.64 7.31
CA GLU A 114 8.55 -9.02 5.96
C GLU A 114 8.95 -8.00 4.89
N ALA A 115 9.38 -6.80 5.29
CA ALA A 115 9.76 -5.73 4.38
C ALA A 115 11.25 -5.77 4.05
N GLN A 116 11.54 -5.64 2.76
CA GLN A 116 12.88 -5.47 2.24
C GLN A 116 13.00 -4.10 1.58
N PHE A 117 13.93 -3.29 2.07
CA PHE A 117 14.30 -2.02 1.45
C PHE A 117 15.34 -2.27 0.36
N ILE A 118 15.08 -1.77 -0.84
CA ILE A 118 15.97 -1.94 -2.00
C ILE A 118 16.52 -0.58 -2.44
N ASP A 119 17.78 -0.54 -2.87
CA ASP A 119 18.42 0.69 -3.37
C ASP A 119 17.99 1.05 -4.81
N GLY A 120 17.28 0.15 -5.51
CA GLY A 120 16.83 0.33 -6.89
C GLY A 120 15.42 0.92 -7.04
N GLU A 121 15.00 1.05 -8.30
CA GLU A 121 13.62 1.39 -8.66
C GLU A 121 12.75 0.13 -8.67
N LEU A 122 11.54 0.26 -8.12
CA LEU A 122 10.52 -0.78 -8.21
C LEU A 122 9.77 -0.67 -9.54
N PHE A 123 9.40 -1.81 -10.12
CA PHE A 123 8.61 -1.80 -11.36
C PHE A 123 7.22 -1.19 -11.12
N PRO A 124 6.72 -0.36 -12.06
CA PRO A 124 5.39 0.22 -11.94
C PRO A 124 4.29 -0.85 -11.90
N THR A 125 3.35 -0.70 -10.98
CA THR A 125 2.12 -1.50 -10.94
C THR A 125 0.94 -0.71 -11.54
N THR A 126 -0.02 -1.40 -12.16
CA THR A 126 -1.15 -0.78 -12.92
C THR A 126 -2.39 -0.53 -12.07
N ASP A 127 -2.24 -0.48 -10.75
CA ASP A 127 -3.33 -0.53 -9.77
C ASP A 127 -3.85 0.84 -9.30
N ALA A 128 -3.13 1.90 -9.64
CA ALA A 128 -3.43 3.23 -9.13
C ALA A 128 -4.80 3.76 -9.58
N GLY A 129 -5.39 3.17 -10.62
CA GLY A 129 -6.69 3.63 -11.15
C GLY A 129 -6.59 5.02 -11.77
N ILE A 130 -7.66 5.79 -11.64
CA ILE A 130 -7.73 7.18 -12.11
C ILE A 130 -7.07 8.08 -11.08
N GLY A 131 -6.15 8.94 -11.55
CA GLY A 131 -5.37 9.81 -10.70
C GLY A 131 -4.95 11.10 -11.38
N PHE A 132 -4.49 12.05 -10.58
CA PHE A 132 -3.88 13.30 -11.04
C PHE A 132 -2.69 13.63 -10.16
N ILE A 133 -1.68 14.26 -10.75
CA ILE A 133 -0.48 14.72 -10.04
C ILE A 133 -0.15 16.15 -10.49
N PRO A 134 0.65 16.89 -9.70
CA PRO A 134 1.07 18.22 -10.10
C PRO A 134 1.88 18.20 -11.40
N GLN A 135 1.79 19.29 -12.18
CA GLN A 135 2.53 19.44 -13.42
C GLN A 135 4.04 19.34 -13.16
N GLY A 136 4.74 18.56 -13.99
CA GLY A 136 6.20 18.37 -13.87
C GLY A 136 6.64 17.37 -12.79
N CYS A 137 5.69 16.68 -12.15
CA CYS A 137 5.98 15.56 -11.27
C CYS A 137 5.69 14.22 -11.96
N GLU A 138 6.18 13.13 -11.37
CA GLU A 138 5.97 11.76 -11.85
C GLU A 138 5.52 10.83 -10.71
N LEU A 139 4.76 9.79 -11.06
CA LEU A 139 4.44 8.71 -10.12
C LEU A 139 5.54 7.66 -10.19
N LYS A 140 6.21 7.41 -9.06
CA LYS A 140 7.14 6.29 -8.89
C LYS A 140 6.59 5.25 -7.94
N GLN A 141 6.89 3.98 -8.21
CA GLN A 141 6.53 2.90 -7.31
C GLN A 141 7.37 2.98 -6.04
N LEU A 142 6.69 3.12 -4.89
CA LEU A 142 7.33 3.31 -3.58
C LEU A 142 7.40 1.99 -2.80
N ALA A 143 6.34 1.18 -2.86
CA ALA A 143 6.30 -0.16 -2.28
C ALA A 143 5.61 -1.14 -3.24
N VAL A 144 5.88 -2.44 -3.15
CA VAL A 144 5.12 -3.50 -3.85
C VAL A 144 4.88 -4.65 -2.88
N GLN A 145 3.69 -5.24 -2.94
CA GLN A 145 3.36 -6.47 -2.22
C GLN A 145 3.46 -7.70 -3.12
N HIS A 146 4.09 -8.75 -2.60
CA HIS A 146 4.20 -10.02 -3.30
C HIS A 146 3.52 -11.14 -2.52
N VAL A 147 2.92 -12.10 -3.25
CA VAL A 147 2.64 -13.41 -2.67
C VAL A 147 3.98 -14.08 -2.44
N SER A 148 4.36 -14.29 -1.19
CA SER A 148 5.50 -15.13 -0.85
C SER A 148 5.32 -16.52 -1.48
N GLN A 149 6.24 -16.89 -2.37
CA GLN A 149 6.26 -18.22 -3.01
C GLN A 149 7.05 -19.21 -2.14
N PHE A 150 8.06 -18.71 -1.44
CA PHE A 150 8.91 -19.46 -0.53
C PHE A 150 8.77 -18.95 0.91
N LYS A 151 8.97 -19.84 1.88
CA LYS A 151 8.78 -19.60 3.33
C LYS A 151 9.51 -18.34 3.87
N ASN A 152 10.57 -17.89 3.21
CA ASN A 152 11.40 -16.75 3.61
C ASN A 152 11.30 -15.54 2.66
N ASP A 153 10.39 -15.55 1.69
CA ASP A 153 10.22 -14.42 0.78
C ASP A 153 9.69 -13.20 1.53
N SER A 154 10.31 -12.05 1.28
CA SER A 154 9.77 -10.77 1.70
C SER A 154 8.40 -10.54 1.06
N SER A 155 7.43 -10.17 1.88
CA SER A 155 6.09 -9.84 1.40
C SER A 155 5.98 -8.40 0.91
N TYR A 156 6.93 -7.54 1.29
CA TYR A 156 6.97 -6.12 0.88
C TYR A 156 8.35 -5.76 0.37
N PHE A 157 8.41 -5.10 -0.78
CA PHE A 157 9.61 -4.45 -1.28
C PHE A 157 9.39 -2.94 -1.27
N ILE A 158 10.33 -2.18 -0.72
CA ILE A 158 10.21 -0.73 -0.55
C ILE A 158 11.40 -0.05 -1.20
N SER A 159 11.15 0.96 -2.03
CA SER A 159 12.22 1.79 -2.57
C SER A 159 12.84 2.61 -1.45
N LYS A 160 14.04 2.21 -1.02
CA LYS A 160 14.83 2.91 -0.01
C LYS A 160 15.08 4.37 -0.38
N PRO A 161 15.54 4.75 -1.60
CA PRO A 161 15.82 6.15 -1.92
C PRO A 161 14.57 7.03 -1.86
N LEU A 162 13.39 6.50 -2.13
CA LEU A 162 12.13 7.25 -2.00
C LEU A 162 11.65 7.29 -0.54
N TRP A 163 11.69 6.17 0.19
CA TRP A 163 11.28 6.08 1.58
C TRP A 163 12.00 7.08 2.49
N ILE A 164 13.31 7.23 2.31
CA ILE A 164 14.11 8.15 3.11
C ILE A 164 13.72 9.63 2.89
N GLN A 165 13.17 9.97 1.72
CA GLN A 165 12.71 11.31 1.38
C GLN A 165 11.27 11.59 1.85
N LEU A 166 10.51 10.56 2.23
CA LEU A 166 9.15 10.73 2.73
C LEU A 166 9.14 11.43 4.09
N SER A 167 8.12 12.27 4.28
CA SER A 167 7.76 12.77 5.59
C SER A 167 7.34 11.62 6.52
N LEU A 168 7.38 11.84 7.83
CA LEU A 168 6.86 10.86 8.78
C LEU A 168 5.39 10.53 8.51
N ALA A 169 4.61 11.53 8.09
CA ALA A 169 3.20 11.34 7.75
C ALA A 169 2.99 10.43 6.55
N ASP A 170 3.79 10.62 5.51
CA ASP A 170 3.75 9.79 4.32
C ASP A 170 4.20 8.35 4.60
N ARG A 171 5.17 8.14 5.49
CA ARG A 171 5.58 6.79 5.90
C ARG A 171 4.48 6.06 6.66
N VAL A 172 3.81 6.74 7.59
CA VAL A 172 2.66 6.18 8.31
C VAL A 172 1.52 5.86 7.34
N ALA A 173 1.24 6.77 6.41
CA ALA A 173 0.23 6.56 5.39
C ALA A 173 0.54 5.35 4.50
N LEU A 174 1.79 5.19 4.08
CA LEU A 174 2.23 3.99 3.37
C LEU A 174 1.99 2.72 4.20
N LEU A 175 2.45 2.68 5.46
CA LEU A 175 2.27 1.49 6.30
C LEU A 175 0.80 1.10 6.46
N ILE A 176 -0.08 2.08 6.69
CA ILE A 176 -1.53 1.87 6.78
C ILE A 176 -2.08 1.36 5.45
N HIS A 177 -1.69 1.96 4.33
CA HIS A 177 -2.06 1.50 2.99
C HIS A 177 -1.72 0.02 2.84
N GLU A 178 -0.46 -0.36 3.07
CA GLU A 178 0.00 -1.71 2.79
C GLU A 178 -0.76 -2.76 3.62
N VAL A 179 -0.97 -2.53 4.91
CA VAL A 179 -1.67 -3.50 5.77
C VAL A 179 -3.18 -3.55 5.51
N VAL A 180 -3.81 -2.40 5.22
CA VAL A 180 -5.23 -2.35 4.84
C VAL A 180 -5.42 -3.08 3.52
N TYR A 181 -4.54 -2.84 2.54
CA TYR A 181 -4.59 -3.48 1.24
C TYR A 181 -4.46 -5.00 1.35
N LYS A 182 -3.43 -5.48 2.07
CA LYS A 182 -3.22 -6.91 2.33
C LYS A 182 -4.44 -7.55 2.99
N ARG A 183 -5.03 -6.88 3.97
CA ARG A 183 -6.21 -7.40 4.67
C ARG A 183 -7.46 -7.39 3.78
N ALA A 184 -7.63 -6.37 2.95
CA ALA A 184 -8.74 -6.29 2.01
C ALA A 184 -8.67 -7.43 0.99
N LEU A 185 -7.49 -7.71 0.44
CA LEU A 185 -7.27 -8.86 -0.46
C LEU A 185 -7.55 -10.22 0.20
N GLN A 186 -7.24 -10.39 1.49
CA GLN A 186 -7.54 -11.61 2.24
C GLN A 186 -9.05 -11.84 2.40
N ILE A 187 -9.84 -10.76 2.51
CA ILE A 187 -11.29 -10.84 2.69
C ILE A 187 -12.01 -10.93 1.34
N THR A 188 -11.62 -10.07 0.40
CA THR A 188 -12.17 -9.98 -0.94
C THR A 188 -11.06 -10.23 -1.95
N PRO A 189 -10.82 -11.49 -2.33
CA PRO A 189 -9.90 -11.78 -3.42
C PRO A 189 -10.36 -11.09 -4.70
N ASN A 190 -9.41 -10.54 -5.47
CA ASN A 190 -9.62 -9.83 -6.74
C ASN A 190 -10.11 -8.38 -6.63
N ILE A 191 -9.71 -7.64 -5.59
CA ILE A 191 -9.81 -6.16 -5.64
C ILE A 191 -8.96 -5.67 -6.82
N SER A 192 -9.58 -4.88 -7.69
CA SER A 192 -9.03 -4.49 -8.99
C SER A 192 -8.13 -3.25 -8.96
N SER A 193 -8.25 -2.41 -7.93
CA SER A 193 -7.49 -1.17 -7.77
C SER A 193 -7.25 -0.82 -6.30
N SER A 194 -6.27 0.04 -6.04
CA SER A 194 -6.03 0.55 -4.69
C SER A 194 -6.92 1.75 -4.32
N GLU A 195 -7.78 2.26 -5.21
CA GLU A 195 -8.60 3.47 -4.96
C GLU A 195 -9.40 3.41 -3.65
N ASN A 196 -10.12 2.30 -3.44
CA ASN A 196 -10.93 2.10 -2.23
C ASN A 196 -10.08 2.01 -0.97
N VAL A 197 -8.85 1.51 -1.09
CA VAL A 197 -7.88 1.46 0.01
C VAL A 197 -7.35 2.85 0.33
N ARG A 198 -6.98 3.65 -0.67
CA ARG A 198 -6.52 5.03 -0.47
C ARG A 198 -7.62 5.88 0.17
N TYR A 199 -8.87 5.70 -0.27
CA TYR A 199 -10.03 6.35 0.34
C TYR A 199 -10.23 5.93 1.80
N TYR A 200 -10.19 4.62 2.10
CA TYR A 200 -10.33 4.12 3.46
C TYR A 200 -9.19 4.60 4.38
N SER A 201 -7.93 4.49 3.94
CA SER A 201 -6.74 4.96 4.65
C SER A 201 -6.80 6.46 4.94
N SER A 202 -7.31 7.27 3.99
CA SER A 202 -7.51 8.70 4.18
C SER A 202 -8.42 9.03 5.36
N TYR A 203 -9.50 8.26 5.58
CA TYR A 203 -10.37 8.46 6.75
C TYR A 203 -9.69 8.10 8.08
N ILE A 204 -8.93 7.00 8.10
CA ILE A 204 -8.17 6.60 9.29
C ILE A 204 -7.22 7.73 9.71
N LEU A 205 -6.55 8.32 8.72
CA LEU A 205 -5.46 9.27 8.91
C LEU A 205 -5.91 10.74 8.94
N SER A 206 -7.19 11.06 8.81
CA SER A 206 -7.67 12.45 8.71
C SER A 206 -8.13 13.06 10.03
N THR A 207 -8.30 14.38 10.12
CA THR A 207 -9.00 15.02 11.26
C THR A 207 -10.50 14.73 11.30
N SER A 208 -11.09 14.19 10.23
CA SER A 208 -12.54 14.01 10.12
C SER A 208 -13.10 13.07 11.17
N ALA A 209 -14.23 13.46 11.77
CA ALA A 209 -14.92 12.63 12.76
C ALA A 209 -15.41 11.32 12.13
N LEU A 210 -15.05 10.19 12.76
CA LEU A 210 -15.50 8.87 12.34
C LEU A 210 -16.70 8.45 13.20
N THR A 211 -17.88 8.38 12.60
CA THR A 211 -19.08 7.83 13.25
C THR A 211 -19.27 6.36 12.88
N ARG A 212 -20.09 5.62 13.63
CA ARG A 212 -20.40 4.21 13.30
C ARG A 212 -20.99 4.06 11.89
N GLN A 213 -21.89 4.96 11.49
CA GLN A 213 -22.48 4.95 10.15
C GLN A 213 -21.43 5.23 9.08
N LYS A 214 -20.58 6.25 9.29
CA LYS A 214 -19.53 6.60 8.34
C LYS A 214 -18.51 5.47 8.20
N TYR A 215 -18.12 4.87 9.32
CA TYR A 215 -17.25 3.70 9.34
C TYR A 215 -17.84 2.54 8.52
N ALA A 216 -19.10 2.17 8.78
CA ALA A 216 -19.77 1.10 8.04
C ALA A 216 -19.80 1.37 6.53
N GLN A 217 -20.05 2.63 6.14
CA GLN A 217 -20.04 3.04 4.74
C GLN A 217 -18.65 2.87 4.09
N ILE A 218 -17.59 3.43 4.69
CA ILE A 218 -16.24 3.36 4.11
C ILE A 218 -15.71 1.92 4.13
N LYS A 219 -16.09 1.12 5.13
CA LYS A 219 -15.73 -0.29 5.24
C LYS A 219 -16.39 -1.13 4.14
N LYS A 220 -17.63 -0.81 3.80
CA LYS A 220 -18.32 -1.43 2.65
C LYS A 220 -17.57 -1.12 1.35
N ILE A 221 -17.26 0.16 1.10
CA ILE A 221 -16.52 0.61 -0.09
C ILE A 221 -15.15 -0.09 -0.18
N LEU A 222 -14.42 -0.20 0.94
CA LEU A 222 -13.13 -0.91 0.99
C LEU A 222 -13.20 -2.34 0.42
N LEU A 223 -14.33 -3.01 0.58
CA LEU A 223 -14.51 -4.43 0.24
C LEU A 223 -15.31 -4.65 -1.06
N GLU A 224 -15.70 -3.57 -1.74
CA GLU A 224 -16.30 -3.62 -3.08
C GLU A 224 -15.23 -3.99 -4.13
N LYS A 225 -15.62 -4.78 -5.14
CA LYS A 225 -14.73 -5.36 -6.17
C LYS A 225 -14.55 -4.45 -7.37
#